data_AF-A0A3N4HF73-F1
#
_entry.id   AF-A0A3N4HF73-F1
#
_cell.length_a   1.000
_cell.length_b   1.000
_cell.length_c   1.000
_cell.angle_alpha   90.00
_cell.angle_beta   90.00
_cell.angle_gamma   90.00
#
_symmetry.space_group_name_H-M   'P 1'
#
loop_
_entity.id
_entity.type
_entity.pdbx_description
1 polymer ?
#
loop_
_entity_poly.entity_id
_entity_poly.type
_entity_poly.pdbx_seq_one_letter_code
_entity_poly.pdbx_strand_id
1 'polypeptide(L)'
;MPINFGSSPQAPANGEFISARQADYWLKIQYEIEHYKSSPWRLSDLETQRERGLKSIQEQEKNSSSVDTPVMVPHWHPRNLPIPTINERRVQQLRKQLERWPDMDARQRANRLGVIEAYESGALDLTKKPDSEFHGMKHITAIFWDGKMMRGWGDLDDGFFEHGPKEWKMIWPDGRVWVESGLKGL
;
A
#
# COMPACT_ATOMS: atom_id res chain seq x y z
N MET A 1 37.18 5.85 7.73
CA MET A 1 36.76 6.80 8.78
C MET A 1 35.31 6.50 9.14
N PRO A 2 34.94 6.34 10.41
CA PRO A 2 33.52 6.19 10.76
C PRO A 2 32.79 7.51 10.50
N ILE A 3 31.68 7.43 9.77
CA ILE A 3 30.78 8.57 9.55
C ILE A 3 30.09 8.85 10.89
N ASN A 4 30.39 10.00 11.47
CA ASN A 4 29.74 10.47 12.69
C ASN A 4 28.32 10.91 12.32
N PHE A 5 27.34 10.03 12.52
CA PHE A 5 25.94 10.41 12.43
C PHE A 5 25.64 11.30 13.63
N GLY A 6 25.59 12.62 13.40
CA GLY A 6 25.15 13.58 14.41
C GLY A 6 23.81 13.12 14.99
N SER A 7 23.64 13.34 16.30
CA SER A 7 22.48 12.89 17.07
C SER A 7 21.18 13.13 16.31
N SER A 8 20.46 12.05 15.97
CA SER A 8 19.16 12.16 15.33
C SER A 8 18.24 13.07 16.17
N PRO A 9 17.48 13.98 15.54
CA PRO A 9 16.54 14.84 16.24
C PRO A 9 15.53 13.96 16.96
N GLN A 10 15.64 13.95 18.30
CA GLN A 10 14.73 13.23 19.17
C GLN A 10 13.29 13.69 18.90
N ALA A 11 12.31 12.79 19.11
CA ALA A 11 10.93 13.22 19.18
C ALA A 11 10.82 14.39 20.18
N PRO A 12 10.05 15.44 19.88
CA PRO A 12 9.85 16.50 20.86
C PRO A 12 9.34 15.86 22.15
N ALA A 13 9.96 16.19 23.27
CA ALA A 13 9.56 15.64 24.56
C ALA A 13 8.11 16.01 24.83
N ASN A 14 7.38 15.15 25.54
CA ASN A 14 5.99 15.43 25.92
C ASN A 14 5.92 16.80 26.61
N GLY A 15 5.21 17.76 26.00
CA GLY A 15 5.08 19.12 26.51
C GLY A 15 6.00 20.16 25.88
N GLU A 16 6.86 19.80 24.93
CA GLU A 16 7.62 20.78 24.14
C GLU A 16 6.70 21.55 23.18
N PHE A 17 6.97 22.86 23.07
CA PHE A 17 6.29 23.73 22.13
C PHE A 17 7.05 23.71 20.80
N ILE A 18 6.35 23.28 19.75
CA ILE A 18 6.82 23.36 18.37
C ILE A 18 5.87 24.26 17.58
N SER A 19 6.31 24.74 16.42
CA SER A 19 5.41 25.47 15.54
C SER A 19 4.32 24.54 14.99
N ALA A 20 3.20 25.12 14.54
CA ALA A 20 2.15 24.36 13.86
C ALA A 20 2.69 23.62 12.62
N ARG A 21 3.62 24.23 11.87
CA ARG A 21 4.24 23.61 10.68
C ARG A 21 5.13 22.44 11.04
N GLN A 22 5.93 22.57 12.09
CA GLN A 22 6.73 21.47 12.62
C GLN A 22 5.84 20.33 13.10
N ALA A 23 4.72 20.64 13.79
CA ALA A 23 3.75 19.65 14.24
C ALA A 23 3.12 18.89 13.07
N ASP A 24 2.59 19.59 12.07
CA ASP A 24 1.96 18.97 10.89
C ASP A 24 2.94 18.09 10.11
N TYR A 25 4.17 18.56 9.93
CA TYR A 25 5.20 17.77 9.25
C TYR A 25 5.58 16.52 10.05
N TRP A 26 5.74 16.64 11.36
CA TRP A 26 6.07 15.54 12.25
C TRP A 26 4.97 14.48 12.24
N LEU A 27 3.70 14.90 12.28
CA LEU A 27 2.52 14.03 12.20
C LEU A 27 2.48 13.23 10.91
N LYS A 28 2.74 13.88 9.77
CA LYS A 28 2.77 13.21 8.46
C LYS A 28 3.83 12.11 8.43
N ILE A 29 5.03 12.41 8.88
CA ILE A 29 6.14 11.46 8.84
C ILE A 29 5.92 10.28 9.80
N GLN A 30 5.39 10.53 11.01
CA GLN A 30 5.09 9.43 11.93
C GLN A 30 4.01 8.49 11.42
N TYR A 31 2.98 9.02 10.76
CA TYR A 31 1.99 8.19 10.09
C TYR A 31 2.63 7.28 9.04
N GLU A 32 3.56 7.80 8.24
CA GLU A 32 4.28 7.00 7.23
C GLU A 32 5.19 5.95 7.89
N ILE A 33 5.93 6.29 8.95
CA ILE A 33 6.76 5.33 9.70
C ILE A 33 5.91 4.18 10.24
N GLU A 34 4.80 4.48 10.91
CA GLU A 34 3.88 3.47 11.44
C GLU A 34 3.23 2.62 10.34
N HIS A 35 2.98 3.21 9.17
CA HIS A 35 2.41 2.50 8.03
C HIS A 35 3.44 1.59 7.33
N TYR A 36 4.73 1.89 7.42
CA TYR A 36 5.81 1.16 6.75
C TYR A 36 6.74 0.39 7.69
N LYS A 37 6.36 0.21 8.95
CA LYS A 37 7.15 -0.52 9.98
C LYS A 37 7.55 -1.95 9.63
N SER A 38 6.85 -2.61 8.70
CA SER A 38 7.22 -3.94 8.19
C SER A 38 8.21 -3.92 7.01
N SER A 39 8.65 -2.75 6.54
CA SER A 39 9.54 -2.58 5.39
C SER A 39 10.84 -1.87 5.80
N PRO A 40 11.89 -2.61 6.22
CA PRO A 40 13.12 -2.03 6.80
C PRO A 40 13.82 -1.01 5.91
N TRP A 41 13.86 -1.24 4.59
CA TRP A 41 14.49 -0.30 3.64
C TRP A 41 13.75 1.03 3.51
N ARG A 42 12.46 1.08 3.87
CA ARG A 42 11.64 2.29 3.78
C ARG A 42 11.70 3.12 5.07
N LEU A 43 12.00 2.48 6.20
CA LEU A 43 12.15 3.17 7.48
C LEU A 43 13.36 4.11 7.48
N SER A 44 14.51 3.68 6.97
CA SER A 44 15.71 4.53 6.89
C SER A 44 15.50 5.77 6.01
N ASP A 45 14.75 5.62 4.92
CA ASP A 45 14.42 6.71 4.01
C ASP A 45 13.47 7.72 4.67
N LEU A 46 12.46 7.22 5.39
CA LEU A 46 11.49 8.04 6.12
C LEU A 46 12.12 8.78 7.30
N GLU A 47 13.04 8.15 8.02
CA GLU A 47 13.83 8.80 9.08
C GLU A 47 14.70 9.92 8.47
N THR A 48 15.39 9.64 7.37
CA THR A 48 16.19 10.66 6.67
C THR A 48 15.32 11.82 6.18
N GLN A 49 14.13 11.53 5.65
CA GLN A 49 13.17 12.54 5.22
C GLN A 49 12.66 13.36 6.40
N ARG A 50 12.38 12.73 7.54
CA ARG A 50 12.01 13.40 8.80
C ARG A 50 13.05 14.46 9.17
N GLU A 51 14.32 14.08 9.23
CA GLU A 51 15.39 14.96 9.66
C GLU A 51 15.55 16.16 8.71
N ARG A 52 15.51 15.91 7.39
CA ARG A 52 15.66 16.96 6.38
C ARG A 52 14.52 17.96 6.40
N GLY A 53 13.27 17.49 6.47
CA GLY A 53 12.13 18.40 6.47
C GLY A 53 12.00 19.20 7.77
N LEU A 54 12.32 18.62 8.94
CA LEU A 54 12.36 19.38 10.19
C LEU A 54 13.42 20.48 10.15
N LYS A 55 14.63 20.19 9.64
CA LYS A 55 15.67 21.21 9.46
C LYS A 55 15.24 22.31 8.51
N SER A 56 14.57 21.95 7.40
CA SER A 56 14.06 22.92 6.43
C SER A 56 13.00 23.84 7.02
N ILE A 57 12.06 23.29 7.81
CA ILE A 57 11.02 24.09 8.48
C ILE A 57 11.65 25.03 9.52
N GLN A 58 12.61 24.54 10.32
CA GLN A 58 13.35 25.37 11.28
C GLN A 58 14.10 26.52 10.59
N GLU A 59 14.71 26.27 9.44
CA GLU A 59 15.43 27.30 8.68
C GLU A 59 14.47 28.33 8.06
N GLN A 60 13.31 27.88 7.56
CA GLN A 60 12.25 28.78 7.07
C GLN A 60 11.69 29.66 8.19
N GLU A 61 11.54 29.12 9.40
CA GLU A 61 11.06 29.86 10.57
C GLU A 61 12.09 30.88 11.07
N LYS A 62 13.38 30.53 11.09
CA LYS A 62 14.45 31.48 11.41
C LYS A 62 14.49 32.68 10.44
N ASN A 63 14.14 32.44 9.18
CA ASN A 63 14.14 33.45 8.14
C ASN A 63 12.80 34.20 8.03
N SER A 64 11.76 33.78 8.76
CA SER A 64 10.44 34.43 8.79
C SER A 64 10.33 35.36 9.99
N SER A 65 10.01 36.64 9.76
CA SER A 65 9.76 37.60 10.83
C SER A 65 8.39 37.44 11.50
N SER A 66 7.60 36.43 11.10
CA SER A 66 6.30 36.12 11.69
C SER A 66 6.48 35.26 12.94
N VAL A 67 6.06 35.78 14.09
CA VAL A 67 6.01 35.02 15.34
C VAL A 67 4.84 34.05 15.24
N ASP A 68 5.12 32.81 14.81
CA ASP A 68 4.12 31.74 14.87
C ASP A 68 3.84 31.43 16.34
N THR A 69 2.57 31.46 16.73
CA THR A 69 2.13 31.13 18.08
C THR A 69 2.55 29.69 18.41
N PRO A 70 3.30 29.46 19.50
CA PRO A 70 3.70 28.11 19.89
C PRO A 70 2.45 27.28 20.16
N VAL A 71 2.33 26.13 19.52
CA VAL A 71 1.22 25.20 19.73
C VAL A 71 1.71 24.08 20.64
N MET A 72 0.96 23.77 21.70
CA MET A 72 1.23 22.54 22.46
C MET A 72 1.03 21.35 21.54
N VAL A 73 2.01 20.45 21.49
CA VAL A 73 1.82 19.14 20.85
C VAL A 73 0.68 18.44 21.59
N PRO A 74 -0.48 18.19 20.93
CA PRO A 74 -1.56 17.46 21.57
C PRO A 74 -1.03 16.09 22.00
N HIS A 75 -1.36 15.64 23.21
CA HIS A 75 -0.99 14.31 23.67
C HIS A 75 -1.53 13.28 22.67
N TRP A 76 -0.64 12.74 21.85
CA TRP A 76 -1.00 11.89 20.73
C TRP A 76 -1.45 10.55 21.28
N HIS A 77 -2.77 10.37 21.39
CA HIS A 77 -3.30 9.03 21.23
C HIS A 77 -3.17 8.76 19.73
N PRO A 78 -2.54 7.66 19.29
CA PRO A 78 -2.71 7.22 17.92
C PRO A 78 -4.21 7.21 17.67
N ARG A 79 -4.68 8.18 16.88
CA ARG A 79 -6.09 8.23 16.51
C ARG A 79 -6.37 6.84 15.97
N ASN A 80 -7.44 6.22 16.46
CA ASN A 80 -8.00 4.96 15.99
C ASN A 80 -8.29 5.06 14.48
N LEU A 81 -7.25 5.11 13.64
CA LEU A 81 -7.40 4.95 12.22
C LEU A 81 -7.80 3.48 12.06
N PRO A 82 -8.93 3.23 11.39
CA PRO A 82 -9.38 1.87 11.19
C PRO A 82 -8.24 1.10 10.50
N ILE A 83 -7.85 -0.02 11.12
CA ILE A 83 -6.86 -0.92 10.53
C ILE A 83 -7.42 -1.37 9.18
N PRO A 84 -6.71 -1.14 8.06
CA PRO A 84 -7.21 -1.53 6.76
C PRO A 84 -7.51 -3.02 6.74
N THR A 85 -8.67 -3.38 6.19
CA THR A 85 -9.08 -4.76 5.96
C THR A 85 -8.09 -5.46 5.04
N ILE A 86 -8.13 -6.79 5.02
CA ILE A 86 -7.24 -7.57 4.15
C ILE A 86 -7.44 -7.23 2.65
N ASN A 87 -8.67 -6.94 2.23
CA ASN A 87 -8.97 -6.53 0.86
C ASN A 87 -8.41 -5.14 0.55
N GLU A 88 -8.57 -4.18 1.47
CA GLU A 88 -8.01 -2.83 1.32
C GLU A 88 -6.49 -2.86 1.22
N ARG A 89 -5.81 -3.67 2.04
CA ARG A 89 -4.35 -3.85 1.94
C ARG A 89 -3.93 -4.38 0.57
N ARG A 90 -4.69 -5.34 0.01
CA ARG A 90 -4.41 -5.88 -1.33
C ARG A 90 -4.63 -4.84 -2.42
N VAL A 91 -5.72 -4.08 -2.36
CA VAL A 91 -5.98 -2.96 -3.29
C VAL A 91 -4.85 -1.92 -3.24
N GLN A 92 -4.42 -1.53 -2.04
CA GLN A 92 -3.30 -0.59 -1.87
C GLN A 92 -2.00 -1.13 -2.49
N GLN A 93 -1.71 -2.42 -2.34
CA GLN A 93 -0.53 -3.04 -2.96
C GLN A 93 -0.61 -2.99 -4.49
N LEU A 94 -1.76 -3.33 -5.07
CA LEU A 94 -1.95 -3.31 -6.53
C LEU A 94 -1.82 -1.89 -7.09
N ARG A 95 -2.39 -0.89 -6.41
CA ARG A 95 -2.24 0.53 -6.78
C ARG A 95 -0.79 0.99 -6.72
N LYS A 96 -0.06 0.68 -5.63
CA LYS A 96 1.38 0.97 -5.50
C LYS A 96 2.21 0.32 -6.62
N GLN A 97 1.83 -0.87 -7.08
CA GLN A 97 2.50 -1.54 -8.20
C GLN A 97 2.25 -0.81 -9.54
N LEU A 98 1.04 -0.29 -9.76
CA LEU A 98 0.73 0.54 -10.93
C LEU A 98 1.48 1.87 -10.93
N GLU A 99 1.66 2.48 -9.76
CA GLU A 99 2.45 3.71 -9.58
C GLU A 99 3.94 3.45 -9.82
N ARG A 100 4.47 2.33 -9.30
CA ARG A 100 5.89 1.96 -9.42
C ARG A 100 6.31 1.67 -10.86
N TRP A 101 5.40 1.15 -11.68
CA TRP A 101 5.67 0.75 -13.07
C TRP A 101 4.70 1.45 -14.02
N PRO A 102 4.93 2.75 -14.31
CA PRO A 102 4.05 3.52 -15.19
C PRO A 102 4.03 2.96 -16.63
N ASP A 103 5.17 2.47 -17.12
CA ASP A 103 5.33 1.88 -18.46
C ASP A 103 4.94 0.40 -18.53
N MET A 104 4.15 -0.07 -17.56
CA MET A 104 3.62 -1.43 -17.58
C MET A 104 2.77 -1.66 -18.83
N ASP A 105 2.98 -2.83 -19.44
CA ASP A 105 2.18 -3.32 -20.57
C ASP A 105 0.67 -3.09 -20.34
N ALA A 106 -0.01 -2.51 -21.34
CA ALA A 106 -1.39 -2.06 -21.20
C ALA A 106 -2.34 -3.20 -20.78
N ARG A 107 -2.08 -4.42 -21.23
CA ARG A 107 -2.87 -5.62 -20.89
C ARG A 107 -2.65 -6.06 -19.44
N GLN A 108 -1.40 -6.01 -18.95
CA GLN A 108 -1.11 -6.24 -17.53
C GLN A 108 -1.73 -5.17 -16.65
N ARG A 109 -1.69 -3.91 -17.09
CA ARG A 109 -2.35 -2.79 -16.41
C ARG A 109 -3.86 -3.00 -16.33
N ALA A 110 -4.51 -3.39 -17.43
CA ALA A 110 -5.94 -3.69 -17.48
C ALA A 110 -6.31 -4.81 -16.50
N ASN A 111 -5.56 -5.92 -16.47
CA ASN A 111 -5.77 -7.00 -15.51
C ASN A 111 -5.71 -6.53 -14.06
N ARG A 112 -4.71 -5.72 -13.70
CA ARG A 112 -4.57 -5.19 -12.33
C ARG A 112 -5.72 -4.27 -11.96
N LEU A 113 -6.17 -3.42 -12.88
CA LEU A 113 -7.34 -2.55 -12.68
C LEU A 113 -8.60 -3.39 -12.48
N GLY A 114 -8.79 -4.44 -13.28
CA GLY A 114 -9.91 -5.38 -13.12
C GLY A 114 -9.91 -6.09 -11.76
N VAL A 115 -8.73 -6.48 -11.26
CA VAL A 115 -8.60 -7.07 -9.90
C VAL A 115 -8.96 -6.04 -8.82
N ILE A 116 -8.50 -4.80 -8.95
CA ILE A 116 -8.84 -3.70 -8.02
C ILE A 116 -10.37 -3.50 -8.00
N GLU A 117 -10.99 -3.38 -9.17
CA GLU A 117 -12.45 -3.22 -9.29
C GLU A 117 -13.21 -4.40 -8.67
N ALA A 118 -12.74 -5.64 -8.88
CA ALA A 118 -13.36 -6.82 -8.30
C ALA A 118 -13.31 -6.80 -6.77
N TYR A 119 -12.22 -6.33 -6.16
CA TYR A 119 -12.15 -6.12 -4.71
C TYR A 119 -13.05 -4.99 -4.22
N GLU A 120 -13.05 -3.85 -4.90
CA GLU A 120 -13.82 -2.66 -4.52
C GLU A 120 -15.33 -2.87 -4.64
N SER A 121 -15.77 -3.65 -5.63
CA SER A 121 -17.16 -4.06 -5.81
C SER A 121 -17.59 -5.21 -4.89
N GLY A 122 -16.64 -5.88 -4.22
CA GLY A 122 -16.89 -7.06 -3.40
C GLY A 122 -17.12 -8.36 -4.20
N ALA A 123 -16.94 -8.34 -5.52
CA ALA A 123 -16.95 -9.53 -6.36
C ALA A 123 -15.80 -10.50 -6.02
N LEU A 124 -14.67 -9.94 -5.55
CA LEU A 124 -13.57 -10.67 -4.94
C LEU A 124 -13.44 -10.30 -3.46
N ASP A 125 -13.31 -11.32 -2.61
CA ASP A 125 -13.17 -11.11 -1.16
C ASP A 125 -12.25 -12.16 -0.56
N LEU A 126 -11.11 -11.72 -0.01
CA LEU A 126 -10.12 -12.61 0.61
C LEU A 126 -10.62 -13.27 1.89
N THR A 127 -11.63 -12.69 2.55
CA THR A 127 -12.24 -13.30 3.73
C THR A 127 -13.11 -14.50 3.36
N LYS A 128 -13.56 -14.56 2.10
CA LYS A 128 -14.37 -15.65 1.53
C LYS A 128 -13.56 -16.63 0.69
N LYS A 129 -12.23 -16.44 0.58
CA LYS A 129 -11.37 -17.35 -0.17
C LYS A 129 -11.31 -18.71 0.56
N PRO A 130 -11.74 -19.82 -0.09
CA PRO A 130 -11.62 -21.15 0.51
C PRO A 130 -10.18 -21.45 0.91
N ASP A 131 -10.03 -22.10 2.06
CA ASP A 131 -8.74 -22.60 2.49
C ASP A 131 -8.37 -23.82 1.65
N SER A 132 -7.19 -23.76 1.00
CA SER A 132 -6.70 -24.78 0.09
C SER A 132 -6.53 -26.13 0.78
N GLU A 133 -6.06 -26.13 2.03
CA GLU A 133 -5.76 -27.37 2.76
C GLU A 133 -7.03 -28.10 3.20
N PHE A 134 -8.07 -27.36 3.61
CA PHE A 134 -9.31 -27.96 4.12
C PHE A 134 -10.19 -28.60 3.04
N HIS A 135 -10.03 -28.21 1.78
CA HIS A 135 -10.92 -28.64 0.69
C HIS A 135 -10.24 -29.57 -0.31
N GLY A 136 -8.99 -29.98 -0.06
CA GLY A 136 -8.20 -30.76 -1.02
C GLY A 136 -7.83 -29.98 -2.30
N MET A 137 -8.10 -28.67 -2.32
CA MET A 137 -7.85 -27.80 -3.46
C MET A 137 -6.45 -27.21 -3.37
N LYS A 138 -5.57 -27.50 -4.33
CA LYS A 138 -4.16 -27.10 -4.20
C LYS A 138 -3.94 -25.64 -4.53
N HIS A 139 -4.75 -25.07 -5.42
CA HIS A 139 -4.50 -23.75 -5.99
C HIS A 139 -5.77 -22.90 -6.13
N ILE A 140 -6.33 -22.45 -5.00
CA ILE A 140 -7.46 -21.50 -5.02
C ILE A 140 -6.99 -20.14 -5.53
N THR A 141 -7.45 -19.77 -6.72
CA THR A 141 -7.12 -18.51 -7.39
C THR A 141 -8.35 -17.92 -8.09
N ALA A 142 -8.27 -16.64 -8.45
CA ALA A 142 -9.24 -15.99 -9.32
C ALA A 142 -8.58 -15.65 -10.66
N ILE A 143 -9.35 -15.75 -11.74
CA ILE A 143 -8.84 -15.66 -13.10
C ILE A 143 -9.40 -14.43 -13.79
N PHE A 144 -8.50 -13.67 -14.39
CA PHE A 144 -8.81 -12.48 -15.16
C PHE A 144 -8.27 -12.61 -16.59
N TRP A 145 -8.99 -12.04 -17.55
CA TRP A 145 -8.59 -11.94 -18.94
C TRP A 145 -8.81 -10.50 -19.42
N ASP A 146 -7.70 -9.80 -19.69
CA ASP A 146 -7.72 -8.39 -20.15
C ASP A 146 -8.56 -7.44 -19.26
N GLY A 147 -8.47 -7.60 -17.94
CA GLY A 147 -9.23 -6.80 -16.97
C GLY A 147 -10.63 -7.32 -16.66
N LYS A 148 -11.10 -8.38 -17.32
CA LYS A 148 -12.39 -9.02 -17.00
C LYS A 148 -12.19 -10.21 -16.09
N MET A 149 -12.95 -10.26 -14.99
CA MET A 149 -12.98 -11.43 -14.12
C MET A 149 -13.71 -12.57 -14.82
N MET A 150 -12.98 -13.63 -15.18
CA MET A 150 -13.53 -14.83 -15.80
C MET A 150 -14.00 -15.82 -14.75
N ARG A 151 -13.36 -15.80 -13.58
CA ARG A 151 -13.65 -16.67 -12.45
C ARG A 151 -13.28 -16.01 -11.13
N GLY A 152 -14.18 -16.14 -10.14
CA GLY A 152 -13.84 -15.89 -8.74
C GLY A 152 -12.95 -16.98 -8.14
N TRP A 153 -12.89 -17.09 -6.82
CA TRP A 153 -12.07 -18.08 -6.15
C TRP A 153 -12.45 -19.52 -6.52
N GLY A 154 -11.48 -20.27 -7.03
CA GLY A 154 -11.61 -21.71 -7.22
C GLY A 154 -10.32 -22.39 -7.64
N ASP A 155 -10.34 -23.70 -7.73
CA ASP A 155 -9.17 -24.52 -8.02
C ASP A 155 -8.78 -24.44 -9.49
N LEU A 156 -7.47 -24.46 -9.80
CA LEU A 156 -7.00 -24.50 -11.19
C LEU A 156 -7.23 -25.87 -11.83
N ASP A 157 -7.30 -26.93 -11.03
CA ASP A 157 -7.35 -28.33 -11.48
C ASP A 157 -8.78 -28.88 -11.67
N ASP A 158 -9.82 -28.06 -11.52
CA ASP A 158 -11.23 -28.49 -11.59
C ASP A 158 -11.81 -28.57 -13.01
N GLY A 159 -10.95 -28.52 -14.03
CA GLY A 159 -11.37 -28.57 -15.43
C GLY A 159 -11.85 -27.23 -16.01
N PHE A 160 -11.88 -26.14 -15.24
CA PHE A 160 -12.33 -24.83 -15.73
C PHE A 160 -11.59 -24.33 -16.99
N PHE A 161 -10.31 -24.70 -17.14
CA PHE A 161 -9.50 -24.32 -18.30
C PHE A 161 -9.74 -25.17 -19.56
N GLU A 162 -10.54 -26.23 -19.49
CA GLU A 162 -10.72 -27.15 -20.62
C GLU A 162 -11.34 -26.43 -21.85
N HIS A 163 -12.21 -25.44 -21.60
CA HIS A 163 -12.90 -24.71 -22.67
C HIS A 163 -12.76 -23.18 -22.58
N GLY A 164 -12.63 -22.62 -21.38
CA GLY A 164 -12.61 -21.17 -21.16
C GLY A 164 -11.61 -20.39 -22.02
N PRO A 165 -10.30 -20.70 -21.99
CA PRO A 165 -9.29 -19.95 -22.73
C PRO A 165 -9.53 -19.87 -24.24
N LYS A 166 -10.13 -20.91 -24.83
CA LYS A 166 -10.46 -20.90 -26.26
C LYS A 166 -11.55 -19.88 -26.56
N GLU A 167 -12.61 -19.86 -25.75
CA GLU A 167 -13.72 -18.92 -25.87
C GLU A 167 -13.27 -17.47 -25.63
N TRP A 168 -12.46 -17.25 -24.60
CA TRP A 168 -12.00 -15.90 -24.26
C TRP A 168 -11.09 -15.33 -25.34
N LYS A 169 -10.26 -16.16 -25.98
CA LYS A 169 -9.46 -15.77 -27.15
C LYS A 169 -10.29 -15.44 -28.38
N MET A 170 -11.48 -16.02 -28.55
CA MET A 170 -12.37 -15.62 -29.65
C MET A 170 -12.97 -14.23 -29.43
N ILE A 171 -13.24 -13.86 -28.18
CA ILE A 171 -13.84 -12.57 -27.82
C ILE A 171 -12.76 -11.47 -27.72
N TRP A 172 -11.65 -11.78 -27.06
CA TRP A 172 -10.51 -10.89 -26.83
C TRP A 172 -9.21 -11.61 -27.22
N PRO A 173 -8.88 -11.66 -28.52
CA PRO A 173 -7.76 -12.45 -29.05
C PRO A 173 -6.40 -12.02 -28.49
N ASP A 174 -6.24 -10.72 -28.23
CA ASP A 174 -5.01 -10.15 -27.68
C ASP A 174 -5.03 -10.06 -26.15
N GLY A 175 -6.04 -10.64 -25.50
CA GLY A 175 -6.13 -10.63 -24.06
C GLY A 175 -5.02 -11.47 -23.43
N ARG A 176 -4.69 -11.11 -22.18
CA ARG A 176 -3.71 -11.85 -21.38
C ARG A 176 -4.36 -12.35 -20.11
N VAL A 177 -3.98 -13.56 -19.71
CA VAL A 177 -4.40 -14.15 -18.44
C VAL A 177 -3.69 -13.47 -17.28
N TRP A 178 -4.42 -13.26 -16.20
CA TRP A 178 -3.90 -12.91 -14.88
C TRP A 178 -4.49 -13.86 -13.85
N VAL A 179 -3.62 -14.37 -12.97
CA VAL A 179 -4.00 -15.25 -11.87
C VAL A 179 -3.81 -14.48 -10.57
N GLU A 180 -4.93 -14.15 -9.91
CA GLU A 180 -4.90 -13.54 -8.59
C GLU A 180 -4.91 -14.64 -7.54
N SER A 181 -3.82 -14.74 -6.77
CA SER A 181 -3.65 -15.74 -5.71
C SER A 181 -4.11 -15.24 -4.34
N GLY A 182 -4.31 -13.93 -4.19
CA GLY A 182 -4.73 -13.35 -2.92
C GLY A 182 -3.72 -13.50 -1.79
N LEU A 183 -2.42 -13.64 -2.10
CA LEU A 183 -1.37 -14.02 -1.15
C LEU A 183 -1.50 -13.28 0.19
N LYS A 184 -1.89 -14.07 1.21
CA LYS A 184 -1.92 -13.76 2.64
C LYS A 184 -0.48 -13.78 3.16
N GLY A 185 0.27 -12.68 3.06
CA GLY A 185 1.60 -12.60 3.67
C GLY A 185 2.55 -11.65 2.97
N LEU A 186 2.51 -10.38 3.37
CA LEU A 186 3.66 -9.48 3.43
C LEU A 186 3.68 -8.87 4.83
#